data_AF-A0A434TFT5-F1
#
_entry.id   AF-A0A434TFT5-F1
#
_cell.length_a   1.000
_cell.length_b   1.000
_cell.length_c   1.000
_cell.angle_alpha   90.00
_cell.angle_beta   90.00
_cell.angle_gamma   90.00
#
_symmetry.space_group_name_H-M   'P 1'
#
loop_
_entity.id
_entity.type
_entity.pdbx_description
1 polymer ?
#
loop_
_entity_poly.entity_id
_entity_poly.type
_entity_poly.pdbx_seq_one_letter_code
_entity_poly.pdbx_strand_id
1 'polypeptide(L)'
;MRLPRSLLFFAATAIAFLLQLFPYTGVFLMVLGAPFWSVILINLGFIGVGAEAAAGKVGKGWMILPIAWFVGYAGYALGDHQILWNLKHQIATSNADVLIPFDPSRQALVFEGSISGNWLVNNYALPVVYRRSDEEGEWHYRSTRLVDRTECDRIRRDKSLRGTGISVFGFHDRDGLLGSGKFETRFCDMGQPEDPILPVALVRRSESNRIVSGLPVTDIVTTVALPDGSVFSLSGGHAAPLGWIPKLVMGCALNSAAPSWDCTAGFVRDRFTQLNDTDLRYGSDDIVLARALGLKPVAPSDRQAGDPKQVRADTAAALKRVLDEQTANLDRALRDPGAQIGSVPFPALRGRMDIILPRLDAMVLTVERGVELRHNARSNAQQIFHLIMQAPADEIAPYRARLEALKTKDNWFVFAPNPIDVRAN
;
A
#
# COMPACT_ATOMS: atom_id res chain seq x y z
N MET A 1 32.69 49.64 3.68
CA MET A 1 32.75 48.29 4.32
C MET A 1 33.06 47.26 3.25
N ARG A 2 33.96 46.30 3.50
CA ARG A 2 34.21 45.19 2.55
C ARG A 2 33.09 44.16 2.66
N LEU A 3 32.64 43.64 1.51
CA LEU A 3 31.65 42.56 1.45
C LEU A 3 32.33 41.21 1.74
N PRO A 4 31.67 40.29 2.48
CA PRO A 4 32.19 38.96 2.69
C PRO A 4 32.30 38.17 1.38
N ARG A 5 33.41 37.44 1.19
CA ARG A 5 33.59 36.59 0.01
C ARG A 5 32.66 35.38 0.04
N SER A 6 32.33 34.93 1.23
CA SER A 6 31.36 33.85 1.47
C SER A 6 29.95 34.14 0.93
N LEU A 7 29.65 35.39 0.54
CA LEU A 7 28.41 35.71 -0.19
C LEU A 7 28.29 34.96 -1.53
N LEU A 8 29.40 34.51 -2.11
CA LEU A 8 29.42 33.73 -3.35
C LEU A 8 28.65 32.41 -3.24
N PHE A 9 28.57 31.77 -2.06
CA PHE A 9 27.80 30.55 -1.89
C PHE A 9 26.29 30.77 -2.05
N PHE A 10 25.78 31.91 -1.56
CA PHE A 10 24.38 32.29 -1.74
C PHE A 10 24.09 32.65 -3.21
N ALA A 11 25.01 33.36 -3.86
CA ALA A 11 24.90 33.67 -5.29
C ALA A 11 24.86 32.38 -6.14
N ALA A 12 25.74 31.42 -5.85
CA ALA A 12 25.73 30.12 -6.52
C ALA A 12 24.40 29.36 -6.31
N THR A 13 23.84 29.40 -5.09
CA THR A 13 22.53 28.81 -4.80
C THR A 13 21.41 29.49 -5.60
N ALA A 14 21.40 30.82 -5.65
CA ALA A 14 20.41 31.60 -6.39
C ALA A 14 20.49 31.31 -7.90
N ILE A 15 21.71 31.24 -8.47
CA ILE A 15 21.91 30.86 -9.88
C ILE A 15 21.39 29.46 -10.15
N ALA A 16 21.74 28.48 -9.30
CA ALA A 16 21.26 27.10 -9.45
C ALA A 16 19.72 27.03 -9.40
N PHE A 17 19.08 27.78 -8.50
CA PHE A 17 17.62 27.85 -8.41
C PHE A 17 16.99 28.51 -9.65
N LEU A 18 17.53 29.64 -10.13
CA LEU A 18 17.07 30.31 -11.35
C LEU A 18 17.18 29.41 -12.58
N LEU A 19 18.27 28.65 -12.69
CA LEU A 19 18.44 27.66 -13.76
C LEU A 19 17.42 26.52 -13.65
N GLN A 20 16.97 26.17 -12.45
CA GLN A 20 15.93 25.16 -12.27
C GLN A 20 14.52 25.66 -12.61
N LEU A 21 14.28 26.96 -12.73
CA LEU A 21 12.96 27.48 -13.13
C LEU A 21 12.58 27.07 -14.56
N PHE A 22 13.56 26.77 -15.40
CA PHE A 22 13.34 26.28 -16.77
C PHE A 22 13.35 24.75 -16.78
N PRO A 23 12.29 24.06 -17.26
CA PRO A 23 12.21 22.60 -17.19
C PRO A 23 13.38 21.86 -17.84
N TYR A 24 13.89 22.37 -18.97
CA TYR A 24 15.00 21.72 -19.69
C TYR A 24 16.26 21.62 -18.84
N THR A 25 16.74 22.74 -18.31
CA THR A 25 17.91 22.78 -17.40
C THR A 25 17.59 22.20 -16.03
N GLY A 26 16.36 22.38 -15.57
CA GLY A 26 15.86 21.88 -14.30
C GLY A 26 15.90 20.37 -14.18
N VAL A 27 15.55 19.62 -15.22
CA VAL A 27 15.63 18.15 -15.21
C VAL A 27 17.07 17.67 -15.04
N PHE A 28 18.03 18.24 -15.78
CA PHE A 28 19.45 17.88 -15.61
C PHE A 28 19.95 18.21 -14.20
N LEU A 29 19.60 19.39 -13.68
CA LEU A 29 19.97 19.80 -12.33
C LEU A 29 19.31 18.95 -11.24
N MET A 30 18.07 18.52 -11.44
CA MET A 30 17.37 17.59 -10.54
C MET A 30 18.10 16.24 -10.49
N VAL A 31 18.53 15.71 -11.64
CA VAL A 31 19.32 14.48 -11.71
C VAL A 31 20.67 14.62 -10.97
N LEU A 32 21.27 15.81 -11.00
CA LEU A 32 22.49 16.13 -10.24
C LEU A 32 22.24 16.45 -8.75
N GLY A 33 21.00 16.33 -8.26
CA GLY A 33 20.65 16.62 -6.88
C GLY A 33 20.76 18.10 -6.51
N ALA A 34 20.68 19.00 -7.48
CA ALA A 34 20.85 20.43 -7.28
C ALA A 34 19.87 21.07 -6.27
N PRO A 35 18.63 20.59 -6.07
CA PRO A 35 17.79 21.07 -4.97
C PRO A 35 18.45 20.95 -3.59
N PHE A 36 19.29 19.92 -3.38
CA PHE A 36 20.02 19.70 -2.13
C PHE A 36 21.31 20.50 -2.02
N TRP A 37 21.81 21.12 -3.10
CA TRP A 37 23.01 21.96 -3.03
C TRP A 37 22.79 23.16 -2.10
N SER A 38 21.57 23.70 -2.08
CA SER A 38 21.17 24.78 -1.18
C SER A 38 21.43 24.46 0.30
N VAL A 39 21.24 23.20 0.72
CA VAL A 39 21.56 22.75 2.09
C VAL A 39 23.03 22.99 2.42
N ILE A 40 23.93 22.64 1.51
CA ILE A 40 25.38 22.76 1.73
C ILE A 40 25.82 24.23 1.58
N LEU A 41 25.47 24.85 0.45
CA LEU A 41 25.94 26.18 0.07
C LEU A 41 25.46 27.26 1.04
N ILE A 42 24.18 27.24 1.45
CA ILE A 42 23.66 28.26 2.37
C ILE A 42 24.31 28.15 3.75
N ASN A 43 24.45 26.93 4.30
CA ASN A 43 25.11 26.74 5.59
C ASN A 43 26.60 27.11 5.53
N LEU A 44 27.34 26.71 4.47
CA LEU A 44 28.73 27.14 4.27
C LEU A 44 28.85 28.66 4.09
N GLY A 45 27.90 29.29 3.42
CA GLY A 45 27.81 30.73 3.27
C GLY A 45 27.71 31.44 4.62
N PHE A 46 26.79 31.02 5.48
CA PHE A 46 26.65 31.60 6.83
C PHE A 46 27.88 31.34 7.71
N ILE A 47 28.40 30.11 7.73
CA ILE A 47 29.62 29.76 8.48
C ILE A 47 30.80 30.62 8.01
N GLY A 48 30.96 30.78 6.70
CA GLY A 48 32.03 31.58 6.10
C GLY A 48 31.90 33.07 6.41
N VAL A 49 30.69 33.65 6.34
CA VAL A 49 30.44 35.04 6.77
C VAL A 49 30.82 35.23 8.24
N GLY A 50 30.43 34.29 9.11
CA GLY A 50 30.79 34.31 10.53
C GLY A 50 32.30 34.25 10.74
N ALA A 51 33.00 33.34 10.06
CA ALA A 51 34.45 33.20 10.15
C ALA A 51 35.21 34.44 9.65
N GLU A 52 34.77 35.04 8.55
CA GLU A 52 35.35 36.28 8.02
C GLU A 52 35.15 37.47 8.99
N ALA A 53 33.97 37.57 9.60
CA ALA A 53 33.66 38.61 10.59
C ALA A 53 34.46 38.42 11.89
N ALA A 54 34.58 37.19 12.38
CA ALA A 54 35.36 36.85 13.57
C ALA A 54 36.86 37.12 13.37
N ALA A 55 37.39 36.85 12.18
CA ALA A 55 38.77 37.15 11.81
C ALA A 55 39.03 38.64 11.50
N GLY A 56 38.02 39.51 11.63
CA GLY A 56 38.15 40.96 11.35
C GLY A 56 38.35 41.31 9.87
N LYS A 57 38.12 40.37 8.95
CA LYS A 57 38.24 40.59 7.49
C LYS A 57 37.11 41.46 6.94
N VAL A 58 35.96 41.44 7.63
CA VAL A 58 34.77 42.26 7.38
C VAL A 58 34.26 42.88 8.68
N GLY A 59 33.30 43.80 8.61
CA GLY A 59 32.72 44.43 9.81
C GLY A 59 32.00 43.43 10.71
N LYS A 60 32.15 43.56 12.03
CA LYS A 60 31.55 42.64 13.03
C LYS A 60 30.03 42.51 12.95
N GLY A 61 29.33 43.52 12.42
CA GLY A 61 27.88 43.47 12.21
C GLY A 61 27.42 42.31 11.31
N TRP A 62 28.30 41.80 10.44
CA TRP A 62 28.02 40.61 9.62
C TRP A 62 27.79 39.34 10.44
N MET A 63 28.19 39.27 11.72
CA MET A 63 27.89 38.13 12.59
C MET A 63 26.40 37.99 12.91
N ILE A 64 25.60 39.05 12.77
CA ILE A 64 24.15 38.98 13.04
C ILE A 64 23.49 37.93 12.13
N LEU A 65 23.93 37.83 10.87
CA LEU A 65 23.36 36.91 9.89
C LEU A 65 23.49 35.42 10.29
N PRO A 66 24.71 34.86 10.51
CA PRO A 66 24.85 33.47 10.93
C PRO A 66 24.22 33.22 12.30
N ILE A 67 24.29 34.17 13.25
CA ILE A 67 23.65 34.01 14.56
C ILE A 67 22.14 33.88 14.38
N ALA A 68 21.49 34.80 13.65
CA ALA A 68 20.06 34.75 13.40
C ALA A 68 19.66 33.46 12.67
N TRP A 69 20.46 33.00 11.70
CA TRP A 69 20.22 31.75 10.97
C TRP A 69 20.25 30.53 11.88
N PHE A 70 21.37 30.29 12.57
CA PHE A 70 21.55 29.05 13.36
C PHE A 70 20.77 29.08 14.67
N VAL A 71 20.80 30.19 15.42
CA VAL A 71 20.09 30.30 16.70
C VAL A 71 18.58 30.40 16.47
N GLY A 72 18.15 31.18 15.47
CA GLY A 72 16.74 31.26 15.11
C GLY A 72 16.19 29.89 14.70
N TYR A 73 16.88 29.18 13.80
CA TYR A 73 16.48 27.83 13.41
C TYR A 73 16.46 26.85 14.59
N ALA A 74 17.50 26.86 15.43
CA ALA A 74 17.56 26.00 16.61
C ALA A 74 16.39 26.27 17.57
N GLY A 75 15.98 27.53 17.74
CA GLY A 75 14.79 27.89 18.52
C GLY A 75 13.50 27.27 17.97
N TYR A 76 13.29 27.32 16.66
CA TYR A 76 12.15 26.65 16.03
C TYR A 76 12.20 25.13 16.15
N ALA A 77 13.38 24.52 15.93
CA ALA A 77 13.55 23.08 16.08
C ALA A 77 13.28 22.63 17.53
N LEU A 78 13.80 23.36 18.53
CA LEU A 78 13.50 23.09 19.94
C LEU A 78 12.01 23.17 20.24
N GLY A 79 11.30 24.16 19.68
CA GLY A 79 9.84 24.27 19.78
C GLY A 79 9.11 23.04 19.23
N ASP A 80 9.45 22.61 18.01
CA ASP A 80 8.90 21.42 17.38
C ASP A 80 9.13 20.16 18.24
N HIS A 81 10.35 19.94 18.73
CA HIS A 81 10.70 18.77 19.55
C HIS A 81 10.01 18.79 20.91
N GLN A 82 9.80 19.96 21.52
CA GLN A 82 9.04 20.08 22.77
C GLN A 82 7.55 19.73 22.56
N ILE A 83 6.95 20.23 21.47
CA ILE A 83 5.55 19.89 21.12
C ILE A 83 5.42 18.39 20.85
N LEU A 84 6.35 17.83 20.08
CA LEU A 84 6.40 16.40 19.81
C LEU A 84 6.46 15.58 21.10
N TRP A 85 7.33 15.95 22.04
CA TRP A 85 7.43 15.26 23.33
C TRP A 85 6.11 15.31 24.14
N ASN A 86 5.47 16.47 24.18
CA ASN A 86 4.16 16.63 24.82
C ASN A 86 3.08 15.75 24.17
N LEU A 87 3.01 15.73 22.83
CA LEU A 87 2.05 14.90 22.08
C LEU A 87 2.28 13.41 22.33
N LYS A 88 3.54 12.97 22.32
CA LYS A 88 3.90 11.58 22.65
C LYS A 88 3.40 11.19 24.04
N HIS A 89 3.65 12.04 25.04
CA HIS A 89 3.20 11.78 26.41
C HIS A 89 1.66 11.74 26.51
N GLN A 90 0.97 12.65 25.84
CA GLN A 90 -0.50 12.70 25.82
C GLN A 90 -1.08 11.42 25.22
N ILE A 91 -0.56 10.97 24.07
CA ILE A 91 -1.01 9.74 23.39
C ILE A 91 -0.66 8.49 24.22
N ALA A 92 0.54 8.43 24.79
CA ALA A 92 0.93 7.32 25.66
C ALA A 92 -0.02 7.22 26.87
N THR A 93 -0.37 8.36 27.47
CA THR A 93 -1.31 8.41 28.60
C THR A 93 -2.73 8.03 28.18
N SER A 94 -3.23 8.52 27.03
CA SER A 94 -4.59 8.20 26.55
C SER A 94 -4.76 6.72 26.23
N ASN A 95 -3.70 6.05 25.82
CA ASN A 95 -3.72 4.64 25.45
C ASN A 95 -3.35 3.71 26.61
N ALA A 96 -2.82 4.22 27.74
CA ALA A 96 -2.28 3.39 28.82
C ALA A 96 -3.32 2.46 29.44
N ASP A 97 -4.54 2.95 29.60
CA ASP A 97 -5.63 2.23 30.28
C ASP A 97 -6.61 1.56 29.30
N VAL A 98 -6.33 1.61 27.99
CA VAL A 98 -7.23 1.02 26.99
C VAL A 98 -6.97 -0.48 26.90
N LEU A 99 -7.86 -1.25 27.52
CA LEU A 99 -7.91 -2.70 27.43
C LEU A 99 -9.18 -3.13 26.69
N ILE A 100 -8.97 -3.74 25.54
CA ILE A 100 -10.03 -4.26 24.68
C ILE A 100 -10.19 -5.75 25.03
N PRO A 101 -11.37 -6.19 25.50
CA PRO A 101 -11.60 -7.58 25.87
C PRO A 101 -11.78 -8.47 24.62
N PHE A 102 -10.75 -8.52 23.79
CA PHE A 102 -10.68 -9.33 22.57
C PHE A 102 -10.18 -10.74 22.88
N ASP A 103 -10.86 -11.74 22.35
CA ASP A 103 -10.44 -13.15 22.44
C ASP A 103 -10.40 -13.77 21.03
N PRO A 104 -9.20 -14.12 20.50
CA PRO A 104 -9.06 -14.66 19.15
C PRO A 104 -9.71 -16.05 18.98
N SER A 105 -10.09 -16.73 20.06
CA SER A 105 -10.83 -17.99 20.00
C SER A 105 -12.35 -17.79 19.93
N ARG A 106 -12.85 -16.60 20.27
CA ARG A 106 -14.28 -16.27 20.33
C ARG A 106 -14.70 -15.18 19.34
N GLN A 107 -13.75 -14.43 18.82
CA GLN A 107 -14.00 -13.28 17.96
C GLN A 107 -13.04 -13.28 16.76
N ALA A 108 -13.53 -12.82 15.61
CA ALA A 108 -12.73 -12.59 14.41
C ALA A 108 -12.31 -11.11 14.35
N LEU A 109 -11.01 -10.85 14.25
CA LEU A 109 -10.49 -9.49 14.06
C LEU A 109 -10.58 -9.11 12.58
N VAL A 110 -11.39 -8.11 12.27
CA VAL A 110 -11.65 -7.64 10.89
C VAL A 110 -11.15 -6.22 10.74
N PHE A 111 -10.36 -5.95 9.70
CA PHE A 111 -9.89 -4.62 9.33
C PHE A 111 -10.73 -4.06 8.16
N GLU A 112 -11.14 -2.80 8.26
CA GLU A 112 -11.86 -2.08 7.19
C GLU A 112 -10.95 -1.01 6.56
N GLY A 113 -11.17 -0.70 5.28
CA GLY A 113 -10.36 0.27 4.55
C GLY A 113 -9.01 -0.27 4.07
N SER A 114 -8.03 0.63 4.00
CA SER A 114 -6.68 0.36 3.49
C SER A 114 -5.73 -0.31 4.50
N ILE A 115 -6.23 -0.61 5.70
CA ILE A 115 -5.41 -1.16 6.80
C ILE A 115 -5.23 -2.67 6.62
N SER A 116 -4.05 -3.17 6.98
CA SER A 116 -3.74 -4.59 6.98
C SER A 116 -3.41 -5.07 8.38
N GLY A 117 -4.02 -6.18 8.80
CA GLY A 117 -3.69 -6.87 10.05
C GLY A 117 -2.51 -7.84 9.96
N ASN A 118 -1.81 -7.92 8.81
CA ASN A 118 -0.78 -8.94 8.57
C ASN A 118 0.33 -8.90 9.63
N TRP A 119 0.70 -7.71 10.10
CA TRP A 119 1.71 -7.56 11.16
C TRP A 119 1.34 -8.30 12.45
N LEU A 120 0.05 -8.35 12.80
CA LEU A 120 -0.44 -9.03 13.99
C LEU A 120 -0.37 -10.55 13.85
N VAL A 121 -0.72 -11.08 12.68
CA VAL A 121 -0.55 -12.50 12.37
C VAL A 121 0.93 -12.90 12.50
N ASN A 122 1.82 -12.07 11.98
CA ASN A 122 3.23 -12.40 11.89
C ASN A 122 3.96 -12.27 13.23
N ASN A 123 3.54 -11.37 14.11
CA ASN A 123 4.31 -11.03 15.31
C ASN A 123 3.57 -11.27 16.63
N TYR A 124 2.29 -11.66 16.62
CA TYR A 124 1.47 -11.79 17.83
C TYR A 124 0.67 -13.10 17.92
N ALA A 125 1.06 -14.13 17.16
CA ALA A 125 0.40 -15.44 17.11
C ALA A 125 -1.12 -15.38 16.88
N LEU A 126 -1.61 -14.35 16.18
CA LEU A 126 -3.00 -14.39 15.72
C LEU A 126 -3.13 -15.47 14.63
N PRO A 127 -4.06 -16.42 14.78
CA PRO A 127 -4.21 -17.51 13.82
C PRO A 127 -4.72 -17.00 12.47
N VAL A 128 -5.54 -15.95 12.49
CA VAL A 128 -6.11 -15.31 11.31
C VAL A 128 -6.51 -13.87 11.62
N VAL A 129 -6.37 -13.00 10.63
CA VAL A 129 -7.06 -11.70 10.57
C VAL A 129 -7.83 -11.61 9.27
N TYR A 130 -8.89 -10.83 9.27
CA TYR A 130 -9.70 -10.61 8.09
C TYR A 130 -9.58 -9.15 7.64
N ARG A 131 -9.68 -8.92 6.34
CA ARG A 131 -9.86 -7.59 5.76
C ARG A 131 -11.17 -7.58 5.00
N ARG A 132 -12.02 -6.61 5.30
CA ARG A 132 -13.23 -6.33 4.52
C ARG A 132 -12.83 -5.59 3.25
N SER A 133 -13.31 -6.01 2.09
CA SER A 133 -13.14 -5.23 0.87
C SER A 133 -14.23 -4.16 0.81
N ASP A 134 -13.83 -2.92 0.50
CA ASP A 134 -14.75 -1.81 0.24
C ASP A 134 -15.20 -1.78 -1.24
N GLU A 135 -14.61 -2.62 -2.10
CA GLU A 135 -14.96 -2.68 -3.52
C GLU A 135 -16.22 -3.52 -3.76
N GLU A 136 -17.24 -2.91 -4.36
CA GLU A 136 -18.46 -3.62 -4.79
C GLU A 136 -18.11 -4.73 -5.80
N GLY A 137 -18.37 -5.98 -5.41
CA GLY A 137 -18.17 -7.16 -6.27
C GLY A 137 -16.85 -7.91 -6.07
N GLU A 138 -15.96 -7.44 -5.19
CA GLU A 138 -14.90 -8.29 -4.63
C GLU A 138 -15.44 -9.16 -3.49
N TRP A 139 -14.71 -10.24 -3.18
CA TRP A 139 -14.93 -11.08 -1.99
C TRP A 139 -15.14 -10.20 -0.75
N HIS A 140 -16.27 -10.37 -0.04
CA HIS A 140 -16.62 -9.52 1.11
C HIS A 140 -15.53 -9.48 2.18
N TYR A 141 -14.87 -10.61 2.40
CA TYR A 141 -13.77 -10.75 3.32
C TYR A 141 -12.61 -11.54 2.73
N ARG A 142 -11.40 -11.11 3.08
CA ARG A 142 -10.15 -11.82 2.81
C ARG A 142 -9.46 -12.13 4.12
N SER A 143 -9.26 -13.40 4.40
CA SER A 143 -8.44 -13.83 5.53
C SER A 143 -6.96 -13.73 5.18
N THR A 144 -6.11 -13.46 6.18
CA THR A 144 -4.66 -13.60 6.13
C THR A 144 -4.21 -14.50 7.28
N ARG A 145 -3.32 -15.46 6.98
CA ARG A 145 -2.70 -16.38 7.96
C ARG A 145 -1.21 -16.55 7.71
N LEU A 146 -0.48 -16.96 8.74
CA LEU A 146 0.90 -17.41 8.61
C LEU A 146 0.93 -18.88 8.19
N VAL A 147 1.65 -19.18 7.11
CA VAL A 147 1.72 -20.53 6.52
C VAL A 147 3.17 -20.93 6.28
N ASP A 148 3.48 -22.22 6.45
CA ASP A 148 4.80 -22.79 6.19
C ASP A 148 5.22 -22.61 4.73
N ARG A 149 6.52 -22.39 4.51
CA ARG A 149 7.10 -22.15 3.19
C ARG A 149 6.77 -23.25 2.18
N THR A 150 6.73 -24.50 2.63
CA THR A 150 6.41 -25.67 1.79
C THR A 150 4.99 -25.58 1.23
N GLU A 151 4.02 -25.19 2.06
CA GLU A 151 2.64 -24.94 1.63
C GLU A 151 2.54 -23.70 0.74
N CYS A 152 3.29 -22.64 1.05
CA CYS A 152 3.37 -21.45 0.20
C CYS A 152 3.84 -21.78 -1.22
N ASP A 153 4.91 -22.57 -1.34
CA ASP A 153 5.44 -22.96 -2.64
C ASP A 153 4.50 -23.93 -3.38
N ARG A 154 3.74 -24.77 -2.66
CA ARG A 154 2.67 -25.59 -3.23
C ARG A 154 1.57 -24.71 -3.84
N ILE A 155 1.03 -23.76 -3.05
CA ILE A 155 -0.03 -22.84 -3.49
C ILE A 155 0.43 -22.03 -4.71
N ARG A 156 1.66 -21.51 -4.68
CA ARG A 156 2.21 -20.71 -5.79
C ARG A 156 2.33 -21.50 -7.11
N ARG A 157 2.63 -22.80 -7.03
CA ARG A 157 2.81 -23.67 -8.20
C ARG A 157 1.49 -24.26 -8.71
N ASP A 158 0.47 -24.31 -7.88
CA ASP A 158 -0.83 -24.87 -8.24
C ASP A 158 -1.57 -23.93 -9.19
N LYS A 159 -1.63 -24.33 -10.47
CA LYS A 159 -2.30 -23.56 -11.52
C LYS A 159 -3.82 -23.52 -11.31
N SER A 160 -4.41 -24.48 -10.60
CA SER A 160 -5.85 -24.53 -10.34
C SER A 160 -6.32 -23.42 -9.40
N LEU A 161 -5.40 -22.84 -8.61
CA LEU A 161 -5.69 -21.75 -7.69
C LEU A 161 -5.60 -20.36 -8.36
N ARG A 162 -5.17 -20.28 -9.62
CA ARG A 162 -5.09 -19.00 -10.33
C ARG A 162 -6.47 -18.37 -10.47
N GLY A 163 -6.57 -17.09 -10.16
CA GLY A 163 -7.84 -16.36 -10.27
C GLY A 163 -8.85 -16.66 -9.15
N THR A 164 -8.48 -17.44 -8.14
CA THR A 164 -9.36 -17.75 -7.01
C THR A 164 -9.33 -16.71 -5.89
N GLY A 165 -8.47 -15.69 -6.01
CA GLY A 165 -8.18 -14.75 -4.92
C GLY A 165 -7.25 -15.31 -3.84
N ILE A 166 -6.90 -16.60 -3.90
CA ILE A 166 -5.89 -17.21 -3.02
C ILE A 166 -4.50 -16.77 -3.46
N SER A 167 -3.69 -16.34 -2.51
CA SER A 167 -2.41 -15.68 -2.75
C SER A 167 -1.45 -15.89 -1.61
N VAL A 168 -0.16 -15.85 -1.91
CA VAL A 168 0.90 -16.01 -0.91
C VAL A 168 1.99 -14.95 -1.11
N PHE A 169 2.35 -14.25 -0.04
CA PHE A 169 3.34 -13.18 -0.05
C PHE A 169 4.40 -13.42 1.02
N GLY A 170 5.67 -13.24 0.65
CA GLY A 170 6.73 -13.19 1.65
C GLY A 170 6.72 -11.86 2.39
N PHE A 171 7.30 -11.84 3.59
CA PHE A 171 7.44 -10.63 4.39
C PHE A 171 8.85 -10.52 4.97
N HIS A 172 9.19 -9.34 5.49
CA HIS A 172 10.45 -9.09 6.17
C HIS A 172 10.21 -9.01 7.68
N ASP A 173 11.08 -9.65 8.44
CA ASP A 173 11.22 -9.42 9.87
C ASP A 173 11.82 -8.07 10.08
N ARG A 174 11.00 -7.10 10.50
CA ARG A 174 11.49 -5.75 10.75
C ARG A 174 11.83 -5.63 12.22
N ASP A 175 13.12 -5.75 12.54
CA ASP A 175 13.68 -5.51 13.88
C ASP A 175 13.72 -4.00 14.22
N GLY A 176 12.76 -3.23 13.72
CA GLY A 176 12.58 -1.82 14.07
C GLY A 176 13.44 -0.79 13.35
N LEU A 177 14.54 -1.16 12.70
CA LEU A 177 15.45 -0.21 12.02
C LEU A 177 15.32 -0.25 10.48
N LEU A 178 15.30 0.93 9.85
CA LEU A 178 15.26 1.12 8.39
C LEU A 178 16.25 0.20 7.65
N GLY A 179 15.74 -0.64 6.75
CA GLY A 179 16.57 -1.46 5.85
C GLY A 179 17.23 -2.70 6.47
N SER A 180 17.03 -2.96 7.75
CA SER A 180 17.66 -4.09 8.47
C SER A 180 16.84 -5.39 8.44
N GLY A 181 15.68 -5.39 7.77
CA GLY A 181 14.76 -6.50 7.90
C GLY A 181 15.17 -7.74 7.11
N LYS A 182 15.48 -8.84 7.81
CA LYS A 182 15.76 -10.12 7.16
C LYS A 182 14.46 -10.64 6.52
N PHE A 183 14.53 -11.02 5.26
CA PHE A 183 13.40 -11.68 4.60
C PHE A 183 13.11 -13.00 5.32
N GLU A 184 11.88 -13.21 5.78
CA GLU A 184 11.48 -14.45 6.43
C GLU A 184 11.40 -15.56 5.37
N THR A 185 12.18 -16.62 5.56
CA THR A 185 12.32 -17.71 4.59
C THR A 185 11.49 -18.94 4.96
N ARG A 186 11.06 -19.06 6.23
CA ARG A 186 10.33 -20.21 6.75
C ARG A 186 8.83 -20.11 6.54
N PHE A 187 8.30 -18.89 6.45
CA PHE A 187 6.87 -18.64 6.38
C PHE A 187 6.49 -17.70 5.25
N CYS A 188 5.20 -17.63 4.96
CA CYS A 188 4.60 -16.57 4.15
C CYS A 188 3.21 -16.20 4.69
N ASP A 189 2.72 -15.03 4.28
CA ASP A 189 1.34 -14.63 4.47
C ASP A 189 0.50 -15.28 3.39
N MET A 190 -0.46 -16.12 3.77
CA MET A 190 -1.48 -16.65 2.87
C MET A 190 -2.75 -15.82 3.00
N GLY A 191 -3.13 -15.14 1.91
CA GLY A 191 -4.39 -14.42 1.80
C GLY A 191 -5.40 -15.20 0.95
N GLN A 192 -6.63 -15.40 1.42
CA GLN A 192 -7.68 -16.07 0.65
C GLN A 192 -9.07 -15.46 0.89
N PRO A 193 -10.02 -15.57 -0.05
CA PRO A 193 -11.42 -15.26 0.21
C PRO A 193 -11.95 -16.18 1.31
N GLU A 194 -12.52 -15.61 2.36
CA GLU A 194 -13.06 -16.35 3.49
C GLU A 194 -13.88 -15.45 4.40
N ASP A 195 -15.09 -15.89 4.74
CA ASP A 195 -15.95 -15.16 5.66
C ASP A 195 -15.61 -15.54 7.12
N PRO A 196 -15.62 -14.57 8.05
CA PRO A 196 -15.42 -14.86 9.45
C PRO A 196 -16.57 -15.70 10.01
N ILE A 197 -16.23 -16.82 10.66
CA ILE A 197 -17.20 -17.72 11.31
C ILE A 197 -17.54 -17.23 12.73
N LEU A 198 -16.60 -16.49 13.35
CA LEU A 198 -16.75 -15.93 14.69
C LEU A 198 -17.36 -14.53 14.64
N PRO A 199 -18.04 -14.09 15.72
CA PRO A 199 -18.45 -12.69 15.89
C PRO A 199 -17.33 -11.68 15.60
N VAL A 200 -17.66 -10.62 14.88
CA VAL A 200 -16.67 -9.67 14.33
C VAL A 200 -16.30 -8.59 15.35
N ALA A 201 -15.00 -8.49 15.65
CA ALA A 201 -14.38 -7.30 16.22
C ALA A 201 -13.82 -6.45 15.08
N LEU A 202 -14.46 -5.30 14.82
CA LEU A 202 -14.18 -4.47 13.65
C LEU A 202 -13.19 -3.36 13.99
N VAL A 203 -12.08 -3.32 13.25
CA VAL A 203 -11.02 -2.32 13.35
C VAL A 203 -11.13 -1.33 12.20
N ARG A 204 -11.20 -0.04 12.54
CA ARG A 204 -11.21 1.08 11.59
C ARG A 204 -10.09 2.06 11.93
N ARG A 205 -9.64 2.79 10.93
CA ARG A 205 -8.65 3.87 11.07
C ARG A 205 -9.16 5.10 10.35
N SER A 206 -9.10 6.22 11.05
CA SER A 206 -9.30 7.54 10.47
C SER A 206 -8.03 8.36 10.61
N GLU A 207 -7.65 9.05 9.54
CA GLU A 207 -6.48 9.92 9.52
C GLU A 207 -6.92 11.37 9.36
N SER A 208 -6.27 12.29 10.08
CA SER A 208 -6.48 13.72 9.93
C SER A 208 -5.18 14.48 10.02
N ASN A 209 -4.99 15.46 9.13
CA ASN A 209 -3.82 16.32 9.12
C ASN A 209 -4.12 17.63 9.86
N ARG A 210 -3.21 18.06 10.74
CA ARG A 210 -3.26 19.37 11.41
C ARG A 210 -1.86 19.96 11.58
N ILE A 211 -1.82 21.24 11.94
CA ILE A 211 -0.58 21.94 12.30
C ILE A 211 -0.70 22.40 13.75
N VAL A 212 0.19 21.94 14.60
CA VAL A 212 0.26 22.30 16.03
C VAL A 212 1.44 23.24 16.23
N SER A 213 1.17 24.55 16.35
CA SER A 213 2.20 25.59 16.56
C SER A 213 3.37 25.52 15.55
N GLY A 214 3.07 25.21 14.29
CA GLY A 214 4.06 25.10 13.22
C GLY A 214 4.58 23.68 12.96
N LEU A 215 4.30 22.71 13.85
CA LEU A 215 4.60 21.30 13.65
C LEU A 215 3.49 20.62 12.84
N PRO A 216 3.74 20.11 11.63
CA PRO A 216 2.78 19.28 10.91
C PRO A 216 2.62 17.94 11.62
N VAL A 217 1.36 17.56 11.84
CA VAL A 217 0.95 16.34 12.53
C VAL A 217 -0.13 15.63 11.71
N THR A 218 0.05 14.34 11.52
CA THR A 218 -0.96 13.42 11.03
C THR A 218 -1.45 12.61 12.22
N ASP A 219 -2.64 12.91 12.71
CA ASP A 219 -3.27 12.12 13.77
C ASP A 219 -3.93 10.88 13.15
N ILE A 220 -3.75 9.76 13.82
CA ILE A 220 -4.36 8.48 13.44
C ILE A 220 -5.20 8.02 14.63
N VAL A 221 -6.49 7.80 14.40
CA VAL A 221 -7.38 7.22 15.41
C VAL A 221 -7.78 5.84 14.92
N THR A 222 -7.43 4.81 15.70
CA THR A 222 -7.84 3.43 15.46
C THR A 222 -9.00 3.10 16.37
N THR A 223 -10.16 2.77 15.81
CA THR A 223 -11.33 2.36 16.59
C THR A 223 -11.56 0.87 16.46
N VAL A 224 -11.93 0.23 17.58
CA VAL A 224 -12.27 -1.19 17.64
C VAL A 224 -13.68 -1.32 18.20
N ALA A 225 -14.60 -1.78 17.37
CA ALA A 225 -15.98 -2.08 17.76
C ALA A 225 -16.14 -3.57 18.00
N LEU A 226 -16.56 -3.96 19.20
CA LEU A 226 -16.81 -5.35 19.56
C LEU A 226 -18.25 -5.78 19.23
N PRO A 227 -18.52 -7.10 19.15
CA PRO A 227 -19.86 -7.62 18.89
C PRO A 227 -20.93 -7.21 19.91
N ASP A 228 -20.54 -6.85 21.13
CA ASP A 228 -21.44 -6.41 22.20
C ASP A 228 -21.83 -4.92 22.08
N GLY A 229 -21.33 -4.23 21.06
CA GLY A 229 -21.57 -2.80 20.80
C GLY A 229 -20.61 -1.86 21.53
N SER A 230 -19.69 -2.38 22.36
CA SER A 230 -18.63 -1.55 22.95
C SER A 230 -17.66 -1.07 21.88
N VAL A 231 -17.18 0.17 22.03
CA VAL A 231 -16.25 0.81 21.09
C VAL A 231 -15.08 1.38 21.86
N PHE A 232 -13.88 1.01 21.43
CA PHE A 232 -12.62 1.48 21.98
C PHE A 232 -11.89 2.32 20.95
N SER A 233 -11.14 3.32 21.40
CA SER A 233 -10.39 4.22 20.54
C SER A 233 -8.96 4.30 21.02
N LEU A 234 -8.02 4.16 20.08
CA LEU A 234 -6.59 4.30 20.29
C LEU A 234 -6.11 5.49 19.47
N SER A 235 -5.34 6.36 20.11
CA SER A 235 -4.74 7.53 19.45
C SER A 235 -3.33 7.19 18.98
N GLY A 236 -2.92 7.74 17.85
CA GLY A 236 -1.58 7.54 17.30
C GLY A 236 -1.28 8.51 16.17
N GLY A 237 -0.37 8.12 15.30
CA GLY A 237 0.05 8.91 14.14
C GLY A 237 1.50 9.36 14.18
N HIS A 238 1.81 10.37 13.37
CA HIS A 238 3.18 10.83 13.17
C HIS A 238 3.24 12.34 12.99
N ALA A 239 4.39 12.92 13.30
CA ALA A 239 4.70 14.33 13.10
C ALA A 239 5.93 14.50 12.22
N ALA A 240 6.10 15.72 11.72
CA ALA A 240 7.24 16.11 10.89
C ALA A 240 8.06 17.23 11.54
N PRO A 241 8.82 16.97 12.62
CA PRO A 241 9.64 18.00 13.26
C PRO A 241 10.77 18.47 12.34
N LEU A 242 11.23 19.70 12.56
CA LEU A 242 12.51 20.15 12.02
C LEU A 242 13.67 19.32 12.58
N GLY A 243 14.64 19.01 11.72
CA GLY A 243 15.90 18.43 12.19
C GLY A 243 16.73 19.44 13.00
N TRP A 244 17.81 19.00 13.62
CA TRP A 244 18.69 19.89 14.41
C TRP A 244 19.58 20.80 13.58
N ILE A 245 19.82 20.46 12.31
CA ILE A 245 20.64 21.23 11.38
C ILE A 245 19.73 21.88 10.34
N PRO A 246 19.87 23.18 10.03
CA PRO A 246 19.09 23.84 8.99
C PRO A 246 19.27 23.15 7.64
N LYS A 247 18.25 22.43 7.17
CA LYS A 247 18.23 21.79 5.85
C LYS A 247 17.28 22.51 4.91
N LEU A 248 17.64 23.75 4.53
CA LEU A 248 16.85 24.49 3.54
C LEU A 248 17.07 23.86 2.16
N VAL A 249 16.02 23.24 1.62
CA VAL A 249 16.00 22.74 0.24
C VAL A 249 15.25 23.74 -0.61
N MET A 250 15.90 24.17 -1.68
CA MET A 250 15.37 25.08 -2.69
C MET A 250 15.56 24.46 -4.06
N GLY A 251 14.48 24.19 -4.76
CA GLY A 251 14.56 23.67 -6.10
C GLY A 251 13.21 23.31 -6.71
N CYS A 252 13.26 22.86 -7.95
CA CYS A 252 12.10 22.43 -8.71
C CYS A 252 12.18 20.94 -9.00
N ALA A 253 11.04 20.28 -9.01
CA ALA A 253 10.93 18.85 -9.32
C ALA A 253 9.66 18.57 -10.13
N LEU A 254 9.68 17.43 -10.82
CA LEU A 254 8.51 16.95 -11.53
C LEU A 254 7.49 16.41 -10.53
N ASN A 255 6.31 17.02 -10.47
CA ASN A 255 5.21 16.49 -9.67
C ASN A 255 4.52 15.38 -10.47
N SER A 256 4.42 14.17 -9.90
CA SER A 256 3.76 13.04 -10.58
C SER A 256 2.25 13.01 -10.36
N ALA A 257 1.73 13.73 -9.37
CA ALA A 257 0.29 13.80 -9.09
C ALA A 257 -0.44 14.76 -10.03
N ALA A 258 0.24 15.82 -10.46
CA ALA A 258 -0.15 16.69 -11.56
C ALA A 258 1.11 16.91 -12.39
N PRO A 259 1.16 16.57 -13.70
CA PRO A 259 2.38 16.65 -14.51
C PRO A 259 2.79 18.12 -14.73
N SER A 260 3.36 18.73 -13.70
CA SER A 260 3.80 20.11 -13.62
C SER A 260 5.22 20.20 -13.08
N TRP A 261 5.88 21.30 -13.44
CA TRP A 261 7.19 21.67 -12.94
C TRP A 261 7.00 22.57 -11.72
N ASP A 262 7.08 21.98 -10.52
CA ASP A 262 6.77 22.68 -9.27
C ASP A 262 8.06 23.02 -8.51
N CYS A 263 8.16 24.27 -8.08
CA CYS A 263 9.30 24.78 -7.32
C CYS A 263 8.94 24.99 -5.86
N THR A 264 9.84 24.60 -4.96
CA THR A 264 9.67 24.76 -3.52
C THR A 264 10.94 25.30 -2.87
N ALA A 265 10.75 26.10 -1.83
CA ALA A 265 11.80 26.53 -0.92
C ALA A 265 11.31 26.30 0.51
N GLY A 266 11.94 25.39 1.23
CA GLY A 266 11.51 25.05 2.58
C GLY A 266 12.50 24.19 3.32
N PHE A 267 12.39 24.19 4.65
CA PHE A 267 13.21 23.30 5.48
C PHE A 267 12.72 21.86 5.37
N VAL A 268 13.64 20.95 5.13
CA VAL A 268 13.37 19.51 5.21
C VAL A 268 13.05 19.15 6.65
N ARG A 269 11.91 18.50 6.82
CA ARG A 269 11.40 17.95 8.08
C ARG A 269 11.52 16.44 8.07
N ASP A 270 11.61 15.84 9.24
CA ASP A 270 11.63 14.39 9.42
C ASP A 270 10.19 13.85 9.32
N ARG A 271 9.71 13.58 8.09
CA ARG A 271 8.28 13.41 7.75
C ARG A 271 7.52 12.25 8.44
N PHE A 272 8.17 11.43 9.26
CA PHE A 272 7.58 10.22 9.85
C PHE A 272 8.11 9.95 11.26
N THR A 273 8.13 10.97 12.11
CA THR A 273 8.44 10.78 13.53
C THR A 273 7.17 10.33 14.25
N GLN A 274 7.14 9.06 14.65
CA GLN A 274 5.97 8.45 15.29
C GLN A 274 5.60 9.17 16.59
N LEU A 275 4.30 9.27 16.86
CA LEU A 275 3.75 9.84 18.09
C LEU A 275 3.50 8.80 19.18
N ASN A 276 3.53 7.51 18.85
CA ASN A 276 3.47 6.44 19.83
C ASN A 276 4.83 6.25 20.50
N ASP A 277 4.85 5.61 21.67
CA ASP A 277 6.05 5.32 22.45
C ASP A 277 6.87 4.14 21.88
N THR A 278 6.91 4.01 20.56
CA THR A 278 7.63 2.96 19.84
C THR A 278 8.67 3.60 18.94
N ASP A 279 9.91 3.12 19.00
CA ASP A 279 10.97 3.58 18.09
C ASP A 279 10.81 3.05 16.66
N LEU A 280 9.78 2.24 16.40
CA LEU A 280 9.56 1.65 15.09
C LEU A 280 8.85 2.61 14.16
N ARG A 281 9.48 2.92 13.02
CA ARG A 281 8.86 3.74 11.97
C ARG A 281 7.62 3.08 11.33
N TYR A 282 7.56 1.75 11.31
CA TYR A 282 6.47 0.96 10.72
C TYR A 282 5.88 0.03 11.78
N GLY A 283 4.56 -0.17 11.75
CA GLY A 283 3.87 -1.05 12.70
C GLY A 283 3.73 -0.48 14.12
N SER A 284 4.08 0.79 14.34
CA SER A 284 3.90 1.48 15.64
C SER A 284 2.45 1.44 16.11
N ASP A 285 1.51 1.79 15.24
CA ASP A 285 0.07 1.75 15.54
C ASP A 285 -0.41 0.31 15.76
N ASP A 286 0.14 -0.67 15.03
CA ASP A 286 -0.21 -2.09 15.20
C ASP A 286 0.31 -2.64 16.54
N ILE A 287 1.45 -2.16 17.05
CA ILE A 287 1.94 -2.49 18.40
C ILE A 287 1.01 -1.96 19.48
N VAL A 288 0.54 -0.70 19.33
CA VAL A 288 -0.41 -0.11 20.27
C VAL A 288 -1.73 -0.88 20.24
N LEU A 289 -2.23 -1.21 19.05
CA LEU A 289 -3.42 -2.04 18.89
C LEU A 289 -3.23 -3.42 19.51
N ALA A 290 -2.12 -4.10 19.25
CA ALA A 290 -1.83 -5.42 19.81
C ALA A 290 -1.81 -5.40 21.34
N ARG A 291 -1.17 -4.38 21.94
CA ARG A 291 -1.15 -4.18 23.40
C ARG A 291 -2.56 -3.99 23.95
N ALA A 292 -3.36 -3.13 23.32
CA ALA A 292 -4.74 -2.88 23.73
C ALA A 292 -5.63 -4.12 23.61
N LEU A 293 -5.41 -4.96 22.59
CA LEU A 293 -6.07 -6.26 22.41
C LEU A 293 -5.54 -7.35 23.37
N GLY A 294 -4.56 -7.05 24.22
CA GLY A 294 -3.96 -8.02 25.14
C GLY A 294 -3.09 -9.09 24.46
N LEU A 295 -2.66 -8.86 23.22
CA LEU A 295 -1.84 -9.80 22.46
C LEU A 295 -0.39 -9.76 22.91
N LYS A 296 0.26 -10.94 22.94
CA LYS A 296 1.66 -11.08 23.33
C LYS A 296 2.55 -11.16 22.10
N PRO A 297 3.66 -10.42 22.05
CA PRO A 297 4.60 -10.53 20.95
C PRO A 297 5.23 -11.93 20.94
N VAL A 298 5.49 -12.43 19.74
CA VAL A 298 6.12 -13.73 19.49
C VAL A 298 7.48 -13.47 18.86
N ALA A 299 8.52 -14.06 19.43
CA ALA A 299 9.85 -13.97 18.87
C ALA A 299 9.88 -14.66 17.49
N PRO A 300 10.69 -14.18 16.53
CA PRO A 300 10.78 -14.81 15.21
C PRO A 300 11.06 -16.33 15.29
N SER A 301 11.89 -16.79 16.24
CA SER A 301 12.18 -18.21 16.45
C SER A 301 10.96 -19.05 16.84
N ASP A 302 9.97 -18.44 17.50
CA ASP A 302 8.88 -19.13 18.19
C ASP A 302 7.56 -19.07 17.40
N ARG A 303 7.57 -18.43 16.22
CA ARG A 303 6.42 -18.38 15.33
C ARG A 303 6.02 -19.78 14.87
N GLN A 304 4.71 -19.99 14.82
CA GLN A 304 4.12 -21.23 14.34
C GLN A 304 3.17 -20.91 13.18
N ALA A 305 3.33 -21.66 12.09
CA ALA A 305 2.36 -21.64 11.00
C ALA A 305 1.06 -22.33 11.43
N GLY A 306 -0.03 -22.05 10.72
CA GLY A 306 -1.24 -22.85 10.82
C GLY A 306 -0.99 -24.30 10.41
N ASP A 307 -1.77 -25.24 10.96
CA ASP A 307 -1.67 -26.67 10.64
C ASP A 307 -1.79 -26.88 9.11
N PRO A 308 -0.77 -27.46 8.44
CA PRO A 308 -0.80 -27.70 7.01
C PRO A 308 -2.02 -28.49 6.53
N LYS A 309 -2.57 -29.40 7.34
CA LYS A 309 -3.81 -30.13 6.99
C LYS A 309 -5.00 -29.19 6.95
N GLN A 310 -5.15 -28.33 7.95
CA GLN A 310 -6.21 -27.33 7.99
C GLN A 310 -6.05 -26.33 6.83
N VAL A 311 -4.83 -25.83 6.59
CA VAL A 311 -4.54 -24.91 5.47
C VAL A 311 -4.96 -25.51 4.13
N ARG A 312 -4.69 -26.80 3.90
CA ARG A 312 -5.12 -27.51 2.69
C ARG A 312 -6.65 -27.64 2.60
N ALA A 313 -7.31 -27.97 3.71
CA ALA A 313 -8.77 -28.06 3.76
C ALA A 313 -9.42 -26.71 3.46
N ASP A 314 -8.91 -25.64 4.09
CA ASP A 314 -9.40 -24.27 3.89
C ASP A 314 -9.18 -23.81 2.44
N THR A 315 -8.01 -24.09 1.86
CA THR A 315 -7.69 -23.79 0.46
C THR A 315 -8.66 -24.51 -0.48
N ALA A 316 -8.93 -25.80 -0.25
CA ALA A 316 -9.85 -26.59 -1.06
C ALA A 316 -11.30 -26.09 -0.95
N ALA A 317 -11.73 -25.73 0.26
CA ALA A 317 -13.05 -25.15 0.50
C ALA A 317 -13.20 -23.79 -0.18
N ALA A 318 -12.19 -22.92 -0.07
CA ALA A 318 -12.15 -21.63 -0.74
C ALA A 318 -12.19 -21.78 -2.27
N LEU A 319 -11.36 -22.67 -2.85
CA LEU A 319 -11.38 -22.99 -4.26
C LEU A 319 -12.78 -23.45 -4.71
N LYS A 320 -13.37 -24.42 -4.00
CA LYS A 320 -14.70 -24.96 -4.33
C LYS A 320 -15.75 -23.84 -4.34
N ARG A 321 -15.79 -23.03 -3.29
CA ARG A 321 -16.75 -21.93 -3.18
C ARG A 321 -16.62 -20.92 -4.31
N VAL A 322 -15.39 -20.51 -4.63
CA VAL A 322 -15.10 -19.58 -5.73
C VAL A 322 -15.54 -20.16 -7.07
N LEU A 323 -15.29 -21.44 -7.31
CA LEU A 323 -15.72 -22.12 -8.53
C LEU A 323 -17.24 -22.21 -8.63
N ASP A 324 -17.92 -22.60 -7.54
CA ASP A 324 -19.38 -22.69 -7.49
C ASP A 324 -20.01 -21.33 -7.77
N GLU A 325 -19.50 -20.26 -7.15
CA GLU A 325 -19.98 -18.89 -7.35
C GLU A 325 -19.75 -18.40 -8.79
N GLN A 326 -18.53 -18.54 -9.31
CA GLN A 326 -18.24 -18.10 -10.68
C GLN A 326 -19.01 -18.93 -11.72
N THR A 327 -19.22 -20.22 -11.47
CA THR A 327 -20.06 -21.08 -12.34
C THR A 327 -21.52 -20.63 -12.29
N ALA A 328 -22.05 -20.30 -11.11
CA ALA A 328 -23.41 -19.78 -10.98
C ALA A 328 -23.57 -18.41 -11.66
N ASN A 329 -22.56 -17.54 -11.57
CA ASN A 329 -22.52 -16.25 -12.27
C ASN A 329 -22.43 -16.43 -13.79
N LEU A 330 -21.65 -17.43 -14.26
CA LEU A 330 -21.59 -17.80 -15.68
C LEU A 330 -22.97 -18.24 -16.14
N ASP A 331 -23.58 -19.20 -15.44
CA ASP A 331 -24.91 -19.71 -15.76
C ASP A 331 -25.99 -18.60 -15.74
N ARG A 332 -25.86 -17.60 -14.87
CA ARG A 332 -26.73 -16.41 -14.87
C ARG A 332 -26.53 -15.58 -16.13
N ALA A 333 -25.28 -15.28 -16.50
CA ALA A 333 -24.94 -14.52 -17.70
C ALA A 333 -25.35 -15.23 -18.99
N LEU A 334 -25.30 -16.57 -19.01
CA LEU A 334 -25.75 -17.38 -20.15
C LEU A 334 -27.27 -17.33 -20.36
N ARG A 335 -28.05 -17.19 -19.28
CA ARG A 335 -29.51 -17.01 -19.35
C ARG A 335 -29.90 -15.58 -19.69
N ASP A 336 -29.21 -14.62 -19.09
CA ASP A 336 -29.41 -13.19 -19.29
C ASP A 336 -28.07 -12.49 -19.49
N PRO A 337 -27.69 -12.16 -20.75
CA PRO A 337 -26.46 -11.45 -21.04
C PRO A 337 -26.34 -10.14 -20.25
N GLY A 338 -27.45 -9.45 -19.96
CA GLY A 338 -27.46 -8.17 -19.24
C GLY A 338 -27.31 -8.27 -17.73
N ALA A 339 -27.27 -9.48 -17.16
CA ALA A 339 -27.19 -9.69 -15.73
C ALA A 339 -25.97 -9.00 -15.10
N GLN A 340 -26.17 -8.37 -13.94
CA GLN A 340 -25.09 -7.82 -13.16
C GLN A 340 -24.37 -8.96 -12.41
N ILE A 341 -23.12 -9.23 -12.78
CA ILE A 341 -22.32 -10.37 -12.26
C ILE A 341 -20.99 -9.95 -11.62
N GLY A 342 -20.80 -8.65 -11.36
CA GLY A 342 -19.56 -8.10 -10.77
C GLY A 342 -18.47 -7.77 -11.79
N SER A 343 -17.36 -7.22 -11.32
CA SER A 343 -16.29 -6.62 -12.14
C SER A 343 -15.26 -7.63 -12.68
N VAL A 344 -15.13 -8.83 -12.08
CA VAL A 344 -14.10 -9.82 -12.47
C VAL A 344 -14.66 -11.25 -12.47
N PRO A 345 -15.56 -11.62 -13.41
CA PRO A 345 -16.53 -12.67 -13.11
C PRO A 345 -15.98 -14.10 -13.22
N PHE A 346 -14.94 -14.38 -14.02
CA PHE A 346 -14.53 -15.78 -14.30
C PHE A 346 -13.02 -16.13 -14.26
N PRO A 347 -12.15 -15.44 -13.50
CA PRO A 347 -10.72 -15.75 -13.50
C PRO A 347 -10.38 -17.16 -13.00
N ALA A 348 -11.20 -17.76 -12.12
CA ALA A 348 -10.99 -19.12 -11.61
C ALA A 348 -11.53 -20.22 -12.54
N LEU A 349 -12.41 -19.88 -13.49
CA LEU A 349 -12.90 -20.82 -14.50
C LEU A 349 -11.91 -21.03 -15.66
N ARG A 350 -10.82 -20.25 -15.70
CA ARG A 350 -9.82 -20.36 -16.76
C ARG A 350 -9.13 -21.73 -16.74
N GLY A 351 -9.12 -22.41 -17.87
CA GLY A 351 -8.58 -23.77 -18.04
C GLY A 351 -9.47 -24.89 -17.49
N ARG A 352 -10.70 -24.59 -17.04
CA ARG A 352 -11.64 -25.56 -16.48
C ARG A 352 -12.56 -26.14 -17.55
N MET A 353 -12.01 -27.05 -18.35
CA MET A 353 -12.73 -27.68 -19.45
C MET A 353 -13.95 -28.49 -19.00
N ASP A 354 -13.90 -29.01 -17.76
CA ASP A 354 -15.03 -29.65 -17.08
C ASP A 354 -16.25 -28.71 -16.92
N ILE A 355 -16.02 -27.40 -16.85
CA ILE A 355 -17.07 -26.39 -16.72
C ILE A 355 -17.39 -25.76 -18.08
N ILE A 356 -16.37 -25.47 -18.89
CA ILE A 356 -16.48 -24.73 -20.16
C ILE A 356 -17.12 -25.59 -21.26
N LEU A 357 -16.65 -26.82 -21.50
CA LEU A 357 -17.09 -27.62 -22.64
C LEU A 357 -18.59 -27.91 -22.64
N PRO A 358 -19.23 -28.29 -21.51
CA PRO A 358 -20.67 -28.50 -21.47
C PRO A 358 -21.52 -27.25 -21.75
N ARG A 359 -20.91 -26.05 -21.75
CA ARG A 359 -21.57 -24.75 -21.90
C ARG A 359 -21.23 -24.04 -23.20
N LEU A 360 -20.41 -24.63 -24.06
CA LEU A 360 -19.78 -23.93 -25.18
C LEU A 360 -20.80 -23.30 -26.15
N ASP A 361 -21.86 -24.02 -26.53
CA ASP A 361 -22.91 -23.48 -27.42
C ASP A 361 -23.64 -22.28 -26.79
N ALA A 362 -24.08 -22.42 -25.54
CA ALA A 362 -24.74 -21.34 -24.80
C ALA A 362 -23.82 -20.12 -24.63
N MET A 363 -22.52 -20.35 -24.38
CA MET A 363 -21.50 -19.31 -24.30
C MET A 363 -21.38 -18.55 -25.62
N VAL A 364 -21.28 -19.25 -26.76
CA VAL A 364 -21.21 -18.62 -28.08
C VAL A 364 -22.45 -17.77 -28.36
N LEU A 365 -23.65 -18.30 -28.12
CA LEU A 365 -24.91 -17.57 -28.27
C LEU A 365 -24.97 -16.32 -27.38
N THR A 366 -24.47 -16.43 -26.15
CA THR A 366 -24.43 -15.30 -25.21
C THR A 366 -23.47 -14.22 -25.68
N VAL A 367 -22.30 -14.59 -26.21
CA VAL A 367 -21.34 -13.65 -26.77
C VAL A 367 -21.95 -12.92 -27.97
N GLU A 368 -22.57 -13.64 -28.91
CA GLU A 368 -23.22 -13.05 -30.08
C GLU A 368 -24.28 -12.01 -29.68
N ARG A 369 -25.16 -12.37 -28.73
CA ARG A 369 -26.20 -11.46 -28.22
C ARG A 369 -25.58 -10.27 -27.46
N GLY A 370 -24.55 -10.51 -26.67
CA GLY A 370 -23.91 -9.47 -25.87
C GLY A 370 -23.11 -8.45 -26.70
N VAL A 371 -22.65 -8.81 -27.90
CA VAL A 371 -22.05 -7.83 -28.85
C VAL A 371 -23.10 -6.84 -29.38
N GLU A 372 -24.34 -7.29 -29.54
CA GLU A 372 -25.45 -6.45 -30.04
C GLU A 372 -26.02 -5.55 -28.94
N LEU A 373 -25.89 -5.96 -27.68
CA LEU A 373 -26.38 -5.27 -26.50
C LEU A 373 -25.30 -4.36 -25.88
N ARG A 374 -25.69 -3.19 -25.35
CA ARG A 374 -24.77 -2.27 -24.66
C ARG A 374 -24.66 -2.59 -23.17
N HIS A 375 -23.76 -1.88 -22.46
CA HIS A 375 -23.56 -1.97 -21.01
C HIS A 375 -23.07 -3.37 -20.55
N ASN A 376 -23.66 -3.92 -19.47
CA ASN A 376 -23.22 -5.16 -18.83
C ASN A 376 -23.14 -6.34 -19.80
N ALA A 377 -24.04 -6.41 -20.78
CA ALA A 377 -24.06 -7.48 -21.77
C ALA A 377 -22.79 -7.56 -22.61
N ARG A 378 -22.23 -6.41 -22.99
CA ARG A 378 -20.94 -6.36 -23.69
C ARG A 378 -19.82 -6.86 -22.79
N SER A 379 -19.75 -6.40 -21.54
CA SER A 379 -18.71 -6.82 -20.59
C SER A 379 -18.77 -8.33 -20.31
N ASN A 380 -19.98 -8.87 -20.12
CA ASN A 380 -20.18 -10.30 -19.91
C ASN A 380 -19.75 -11.11 -21.15
N ALA A 381 -20.13 -10.68 -22.35
CA ALA A 381 -19.70 -11.30 -23.61
C ALA A 381 -18.18 -11.31 -23.76
N GLN A 382 -17.51 -10.21 -23.39
CA GLN A 382 -16.06 -10.13 -23.41
C GLN A 382 -15.42 -11.19 -22.50
N GLN A 383 -15.88 -11.28 -21.25
CA GLN A 383 -15.35 -12.24 -20.28
C GLN A 383 -15.63 -13.70 -20.68
N ILE A 384 -16.83 -13.98 -21.20
CA ILE A 384 -17.20 -15.31 -21.70
C ILE A 384 -16.38 -15.69 -22.91
N PHE A 385 -16.14 -14.77 -23.85
CA PHE A 385 -15.30 -15.02 -25.01
C PHE A 385 -13.88 -15.44 -24.61
N HIS A 386 -13.29 -14.82 -23.59
CA HIS A 386 -11.99 -15.26 -23.06
C HIS A 386 -11.99 -16.69 -22.50
N LEU A 387 -13.12 -17.20 -22.01
CA LEU A 387 -13.24 -18.60 -21.60
C LEU A 387 -13.38 -19.53 -22.81
N ILE A 388 -14.21 -19.16 -23.79
CA ILE A 388 -14.35 -19.90 -25.06
C ILE A 388 -12.98 -20.10 -25.70
N MET A 389 -12.17 -19.04 -25.76
CA MET A 389 -10.84 -19.04 -26.37
C MET A 389 -9.82 -19.97 -25.70
N GLN A 390 -10.15 -20.58 -24.56
CA GLN A 390 -9.31 -21.55 -23.86
C GLN A 390 -9.70 -23.00 -24.15
N ALA A 391 -10.85 -23.23 -24.82
CA ALA A 391 -11.25 -24.56 -25.23
C ALA A 391 -10.32 -25.10 -26.33
N PRO A 392 -10.18 -26.44 -26.45
CA PRO A 392 -9.46 -27.07 -27.56
C PRO A 392 -9.96 -26.60 -28.93
N ALA A 393 -9.05 -26.52 -29.91
CA ALA A 393 -9.35 -25.92 -31.21
C ALA A 393 -10.41 -26.72 -32.02
N ASP A 394 -10.45 -28.03 -31.84
CA ASP A 394 -11.44 -28.95 -32.38
C ASP A 394 -12.84 -28.72 -31.79
N GLU A 395 -12.93 -28.45 -30.49
CA GLU A 395 -14.20 -28.11 -29.82
C GLU A 395 -14.74 -26.73 -30.26
N ILE A 396 -13.86 -25.77 -30.57
CA ILE A 396 -14.23 -24.45 -31.08
C ILE A 396 -14.54 -24.46 -32.59
N ALA A 397 -14.02 -25.43 -33.34
CA ALA A 397 -14.12 -25.46 -34.81
C ALA A 397 -15.55 -25.27 -35.34
N PRO A 398 -16.61 -25.87 -34.77
CA PRO A 398 -17.99 -25.65 -35.20
C PRO A 398 -18.48 -24.21 -35.06
N TYR A 399 -17.88 -23.43 -34.15
CA TYR A 399 -18.29 -22.07 -33.81
C TYR A 399 -17.37 -20.99 -34.41
N ARG A 400 -16.23 -21.38 -35.01
CA ARG A 400 -15.19 -20.45 -35.48
C ARG A 400 -15.72 -19.36 -36.40
N ALA A 401 -16.46 -19.72 -37.45
CA ALA A 401 -16.98 -18.75 -38.42
C ALA A 401 -17.93 -17.73 -37.76
N ARG A 402 -18.75 -18.18 -36.79
CA ARG A 402 -19.65 -17.32 -36.01
C ARG A 402 -18.88 -16.32 -35.15
N LEU A 403 -17.88 -16.81 -34.42
CA LEU A 403 -17.06 -15.99 -33.54
C LEU A 403 -16.18 -14.99 -34.32
N GLU A 404 -15.61 -15.38 -35.47
CA GLU A 404 -14.80 -14.49 -36.32
C GLU A 404 -15.64 -13.36 -36.93
N ALA A 405 -16.91 -13.62 -37.25
CA ALA A 405 -17.84 -12.59 -37.72
C ALA A 405 -18.05 -11.47 -36.69
N LEU A 406 -17.93 -11.75 -35.39
CA LEU A 406 -18.09 -10.74 -34.32
C LEU A 406 -17.06 -9.62 -34.37
N LYS A 407 -15.86 -9.90 -34.90
CA LYS A 407 -14.81 -8.88 -35.07
C LYS A 407 -15.28 -7.69 -35.89
N THR A 408 -16.15 -7.93 -36.89
CA THR A 408 -16.71 -6.87 -37.74
C THR A 408 -17.68 -5.95 -36.99
N LYS A 409 -18.27 -6.46 -35.90
CA LYS A 409 -19.23 -5.72 -35.05
C LYS A 409 -18.52 -5.01 -33.89
N ASP A 410 -17.48 -5.64 -33.33
CA ASP A 410 -16.70 -5.09 -32.23
C ASP A 410 -15.25 -5.59 -32.28
N ASN A 411 -14.32 -4.66 -32.43
CA ASN A 411 -12.88 -4.91 -32.55
C ASN A 411 -12.25 -5.55 -31.30
N TRP A 412 -12.99 -5.70 -30.21
CA TRP A 412 -12.52 -6.41 -29.03
C TRP A 412 -12.46 -7.94 -29.24
N PHE A 413 -13.35 -8.51 -30.06
CA PHE A 413 -13.44 -9.96 -30.28
C PHE A 413 -12.45 -10.42 -31.35
N VAL A 414 -11.17 -10.39 -31.01
CA VAL A 414 -10.08 -10.82 -31.90
C VAL A 414 -9.54 -12.17 -31.43
N PHE A 415 -9.51 -13.13 -32.36
CA PHE A 415 -8.69 -14.33 -32.22
C PHE A 415 -7.23 -13.90 -32.28
N ALA A 416 -6.57 -13.81 -31.13
CA ALA A 416 -5.11 -13.72 -31.14
C ALA A 416 -4.58 -15.04 -31.72
N PRO A 417 -3.65 -15.03 -32.70
CA PRO A 417 -2.95 -16.24 -33.08
C PRO A 417 -2.27 -16.80 -31.82
N ASN A 418 -2.51 -18.09 -31.55
CA ASN A 418 -2.04 -18.76 -30.35
C ASN A 418 -0.54 -18.48 -30.13
N PRO A 419 -0.12 -17.84 -29.01
CA PRO A 419 1.31 -17.56 -28.77
C PRO A 419 2.13 -18.81 -28.43
N ILE A 420 1.59 -20.01 -28.64
CA ILE A 420 2.24 -21.29 -28.30
C ILE A 420 3.21 -21.76 -29.40
N ASP A 421 3.19 -21.16 -30.60
CA ASP A 421 3.99 -21.64 -31.74
C ASP A 421 5.22 -20.77 -32.08
N VAL A 422 5.95 -20.29 -31.06
CA VAL A 422 7.22 -19.54 -31.24
C VAL A 422 8.43 -20.28 -30.65
N ARG A 423 8.35 -21.62 -30.49
CA ARG A 423 9.51 -22.46 -30.13
C ARG A 423 9.66 -23.69 -31.03
N ALA A 424 9.39 -23.51 -32.32
CA ALA A 424 9.92 -24.37 -33.37
C ALA A 424 10.87 -23.53 -34.24
N ASN A 425 12.07 -23.29 -33.71
CA ASN A 425 13.34 -23.06 -34.42
C ASN A 425 14.49 -22.99 -33.42
#